data_AF-A0A1I8JSU3-F1
#
_entry.id   AF-A0A1I8JSU3-F1
#
_cell.length_a   1.000
_cell.length_b   1.000
_cell.length_c   1.000
_cell.angle_alpha   90.00
_cell.angle_beta   90.00
_cell.angle_gamma   90.00
#
_symmetry.space_group_name_H-M   'P 1'
#
loop_
_entity.id
_entity.type
_entity.pdbx_description
1 polymer ?
#
loop_
_entity_poly.entity_id
_entity_poly.type
_entity_poly.pdbx_seq_one_letter_code
_entity_poly.pdbx_strand_id
1 'polypeptide(L)'
;MPEKVETTFPEYIRVGLEEVAREQGFTDGQYRFVTESGSNIGDGFVGQLIKVFIREADRELLVLCKLLPEHEMRKQQGLAMFEREGEAYVRIVPLLMEFQREKHLEPDQPHFDNVPRCYYAKTSMEAMESVIIMEDLRASAYQMWDKANPVNFEHAKLLVSTLGRLHALSFAMKDQQPEQFAVCHKMVDTMTMVTEAEAKSFSKMMATMCRRAVDTLEPHDTFRREKVGAYMDCCWQELVKCVDAKAAEPYAVIGHGDCWSNNMMFRYAEDGKTPTHIKLIDWQLSRYASPVLDLVYFIFNCTDEELRAHGYQRLLSFYYNSLSEHLHRLGGDVERQFPRSALRDQLKRFGRYGLLMSLLVLPIICTPNDELPDTDSAMGDMMKEMTEGTGEGEMVYGTTEKAAARYRLRMSGAIRDAIRFGYI
;
A
#
# COMPACT_ATOMS: atom_id res chain seq x y z
N MET A 1 3.59 -12.57 30.70
CA MET A 1 3.77 -12.99 29.29
C MET A 1 2.52 -13.74 28.89
N PRO A 2 1.97 -13.52 27.68
CA PRO A 2 0.84 -14.31 27.20
C PRO A 2 1.21 -15.80 27.19
N GLU A 3 0.28 -16.66 27.62
CA GLU A 3 0.46 -18.10 27.64
C GLU A 3 0.48 -18.63 26.19
N LYS A 4 1.50 -19.42 25.84
CA LYS A 4 1.68 -19.95 24.50
C LYS A 4 0.98 -21.31 24.39
N VAL A 5 0.01 -21.45 23.47
CA VAL A 5 -0.88 -22.63 23.39
C VAL A 5 -0.67 -23.38 22.07
N GLU A 6 -0.55 -24.70 22.16
CA GLU A 6 -0.52 -25.58 20.99
C GLU A 6 -1.85 -25.48 20.24
N THR A 7 -1.81 -25.14 18.96
CA THR A 7 -3.00 -24.77 18.19
C THR A 7 -3.14 -25.66 16.97
N THR A 8 -4.34 -26.21 16.78
CA THR A 8 -4.69 -26.93 15.54
C THR A 8 -5.12 -25.90 14.49
N PHE A 9 -4.44 -25.90 13.35
CA PHE A 9 -4.77 -25.01 12.23
C PHE A 9 -5.62 -25.72 11.17
N PRO A 10 -6.46 -25.00 10.43
CA PRO A 10 -6.99 -25.46 9.14
C PRO A 10 -5.89 -26.03 8.23
N GLU A 11 -6.26 -27.03 7.43
CA GLU A 11 -5.31 -27.82 6.63
C GLU A 11 -4.44 -26.95 5.71
N TYR A 12 -5.03 -25.96 5.02
CA TYR A 12 -4.29 -25.09 4.11
C TYR A 12 -3.23 -24.23 4.81
N ILE A 13 -3.46 -23.85 6.07
CA ILE A 13 -2.47 -23.11 6.89
C ILE A 13 -1.40 -24.07 7.40
N ARG A 14 -1.81 -25.26 7.87
CA ARG A 14 -0.90 -26.30 8.37
C ARG A 14 0.11 -26.69 7.29
N VAL A 15 -0.35 -26.98 6.07
CA VAL A 15 0.52 -27.33 4.94
C VAL A 15 1.55 -26.24 4.66
N GLY A 16 1.12 -24.96 4.67
CA GLY A 16 2.04 -23.84 4.50
C GLY A 16 3.08 -23.78 5.61
N LEU A 17 2.67 -23.90 6.88
CA LEU A 17 3.59 -23.89 8.03
C LEU A 17 4.60 -25.06 8.00
N GLU A 18 4.18 -26.24 7.57
CA GLU A 18 5.05 -27.42 7.40
C GLU A 18 6.06 -27.23 6.28
N GLU A 19 5.66 -26.61 5.17
CA GLU A 19 6.57 -26.22 4.10
C GLU A 19 7.60 -25.21 4.59
N VAL A 20 7.18 -24.18 5.33
CA VAL A 20 8.10 -23.22 5.95
C VAL A 20 9.05 -23.91 6.92
N ALA A 21 8.56 -24.81 7.79
CA ALA A 21 9.38 -25.54 8.73
C ALA A 21 10.48 -26.34 7.99
N ARG A 22 10.09 -27.09 6.95
CA ARG A 22 11.02 -27.88 6.13
C ARG A 22 12.05 -27.01 5.40
N GLU A 23 11.64 -25.90 4.79
CA GLU A 23 12.55 -24.98 4.09
C GLU A 23 13.51 -24.25 5.03
N GLN A 24 13.07 -23.98 6.26
CA GLN A 24 13.97 -23.44 7.28
C GLN A 24 14.80 -24.55 7.95
N GLY A 25 14.62 -25.83 7.60
CA GLY A 25 15.43 -26.94 8.09
C GLY A 25 15.06 -27.41 9.49
N PHE A 26 13.79 -27.32 9.88
CA PHE A 26 13.24 -28.04 11.04
C PHE A 26 13.00 -29.52 10.69
N THR A 27 13.10 -30.42 11.67
CA THR A 27 12.94 -31.86 11.45
C THR A 27 11.48 -32.30 11.56
N ASP A 28 10.96 -32.97 10.52
CA ASP A 28 9.60 -33.51 10.51
C ASP A 28 9.32 -34.40 11.73
N GLY A 29 8.20 -34.15 12.40
CA GLY A 29 7.80 -34.84 13.62
C GLY A 29 8.51 -34.39 14.90
N GLN A 30 9.46 -33.45 14.83
CA GLN A 30 10.15 -32.90 16.01
C GLN A 30 9.78 -31.44 16.31
N TYR A 31 9.15 -30.74 15.36
CA TYR A 31 8.62 -29.40 15.60
C TYR A 31 7.14 -29.41 15.98
N ARG A 32 6.71 -28.33 16.64
CA ARG A 32 5.30 -28.03 16.92
C ARG A 32 4.98 -26.58 16.64
N PHE A 33 3.71 -26.31 16.36
CA PHE A 33 3.20 -24.95 16.14
C PHE A 33 2.51 -24.43 17.40
N VAL A 34 2.87 -23.22 17.80
CA VAL A 34 2.37 -22.59 19.02
C VAL A 34 1.93 -21.17 18.73
N THR A 35 0.81 -20.71 19.29
CA THR A 35 0.31 -19.33 19.18
C THR A 35 0.37 -18.61 20.53
N GLU A 36 0.32 -17.28 20.52
CA GLU A 36 0.15 -16.48 21.74
C GLU A 36 -1.33 -16.33 22.09
N SER A 37 -1.73 -16.70 23.30
CA SER A 37 -3.07 -16.41 23.83
C SER A 37 -3.35 -14.90 23.75
N GLY A 38 -4.41 -14.51 23.05
CA GLY A 38 -4.80 -13.10 22.91
C GLY A 38 -4.03 -12.32 21.83
N SER A 39 -3.37 -13.00 20.87
CA SER A 39 -3.01 -12.34 19.62
C SER A 39 -4.30 -11.89 18.93
N ASN A 40 -4.69 -10.64 19.15
CA ASN A 40 -5.92 -10.09 18.59
C ASN A 40 -5.96 -10.29 17.08
N ILE A 41 -6.99 -11.00 16.66
CA ILE A 41 -7.60 -10.89 15.34
C ILE A 41 -8.01 -9.42 15.19
N GLY A 42 -7.30 -8.59 14.41
CA GLY A 42 -7.77 -7.20 14.23
C GLY A 42 -6.86 -6.15 13.59
N ASP A 43 -5.55 -6.34 13.46
CA ASP A 43 -4.70 -5.24 12.95
C ASP A 43 -4.65 -5.11 11.40
N GLY A 44 -5.35 -5.99 10.66
CA GLY A 44 -5.41 -5.92 9.21
C GLY A 44 -6.75 -5.38 8.71
N PHE A 45 -6.73 -4.26 7.97
CA PHE A 45 -7.93 -3.70 7.34
C PHE A 45 -8.62 -4.68 6.40
N VAL A 46 -7.88 -5.60 5.76
CA VAL A 46 -8.40 -6.55 4.74
C VAL A 46 -8.30 -8.02 5.18
N GLY A 47 -7.64 -8.34 6.30
CA GLY A 47 -7.45 -9.73 6.72
C GLY A 47 -7.00 -9.89 8.18
N GLN A 48 -7.03 -11.13 8.66
CA GLN A 48 -6.61 -11.47 10.02
C GLN A 48 -5.11 -11.77 10.07
N LEU A 49 -4.45 -11.42 11.18
CA LEU A 49 -3.04 -11.68 11.40
C LEU A 49 -2.85 -12.55 12.64
N ILE A 50 -2.16 -13.68 12.48
CA ILE A 50 -1.88 -14.63 13.57
C ILE A 50 -0.38 -14.83 13.68
N LYS A 51 0.17 -14.71 14.90
CA LYS A 51 1.56 -15.07 15.18
C LYS A 51 1.67 -16.57 15.44
N VAL A 52 2.59 -17.22 14.74
CA VAL A 52 2.87 -18.65 14.92
C VAL A 52 4.35 -18.85 15.20
N PHE A 53 4.64 -19.62 16.25
CA PHE A 53 5.98 -20.05 16.61
C PHE A 53 6.17 -21.50 16.16
N ILE A 54 7.13 -21.74 15.26
CA ILE A 54 7.62 -23.07 14.91
C ILE A 54 8.75 -23.40 15.87
N ARG A 55 8.57 -24.42 16.71
CA ARG A 55 9.50 -24.77 17.80
C ARG A 55 10.01 -26.20 17.68
N GLU A 56 11.31 -26.38 17.78
CA GLU A 56 12.01 -27.66 17.82
C GLU A 56 13.13 -27.56 18.87
N ALA A 57 13.01 -28.30 19.98
CA ALA A 57 13.90 -28.15 21.14
C ALA A 57 14.09 -26.67 21.55
N ASP A 58 15.33 -26.15 21.50
CA ASP A 58 15.69 -24.75 21.84
C ASP A 58 15.59 -23.78 20.65
N ARG A 59 15.26 -24.29 19.45
CA ARG A 59 15.12 -23.49 18.24
C ARG A 59 13.68 -22.99 18.10
N GLU A 60 13.56 -21.71 17.74
CA GLU A 60 12.27 -21.07 17.47
C GLU A 60 12.36 -20.21 16.21
N LEU A 61 11.33 -20.30 15.37
CA LEU A 61 11.06 -19.34 14.30
C LEU A 61 9.69 -18.72 14.55
N LEU A 62 9.63 -17.39 14.64
CA LEU A 62 8.39 -16.63 14.66
C LEU A 62 8.00 -16.24 13.23
N VAL A 63 6.79 -16.61 12.84
CA VAL A 63 6.17 -16.20 11.57
C VAL A 63 4.83 -15.53 11.83
N LEU A 64 4.43 -14.67 10.89
CA LEU A 64 3.13 -14.02 10.84
C LEU A 64 2.31 -14.61 9.70
N CYS A 65 1.12 -15.14 10.02
CA CYS A 65 0.18 -15.66 9.05
C CYS A 65 -0.92 -14.62 8.79
N LYS A 66 -1.00 -14.10 7.56
CA LYS A 66 -2.09 -13.27 7.07
C LYS A 66 -3.15 -14.16 6.43
N LEU A 67 -4.39 -14.04 6.89
CA LEU A 67 -5.54 -14.88 6.51
C LEU A 67 -6.69 -14.00 6.05
N LEU A 68 -7.58 -14.57 5.24
CA LEU A 68 -8.82 -13.90 4.87
C LEU A 68 -9.68 -13.52 6.10
N PRO A 69 -10.53 -12.49 6.00
CA PRO A 69 -11.53 -12.18 7.02
C PRO A 69 -12.49 -13.35 7.27
N GLU A 70 -13.12 -13.34 8.45
CA GLU A 70 -14.18 -14.30 8.80
C GLU A 70 -15.49 -14.00 8.09
N HIS A 71 -15.85 -12.70 7.96
CA HIS A 71 -17.10 -12.31 7.31
C HIS A 71 -17.14 -12.69 5.82
N GLU A 72 -18.17 -13.44 5.40
CA GLU A 72 -18.25 -14.07 4.07
C GLU A 72 -18.13 -13.08 2.90
N MET A 73 -18.84 -11.95 2.96
CA MET A 73 -18.75 -10.91 1.91
C MET A 73 -17.34 -10.30 1.82
N ARG A 74 -16.69 -10.09 2.97
CA ARG A 74 -15.32 -9.54 3.02
C ARG A 74 -14.33 -10.56 2.49
N LYS A 75 -14.57 -11.85 2.76
CA LYS A 75 -13.79 -12.97 2.23
C LYS A 75 -13.86 -13.02 0.69
N GLN A 76 -15.06 -12.90 0.12
CA GLN A 76 -15.27 -12.89 -1.34
C GLN A 76 -14.53 -11.75 -2.04
N GLN A 77 -14.62 -10.54 -1.49
CA GLN A 77 -13.94 -9.37 -2.09
C GLN A 77 -12.43 -9.36 -1.81
N GLY A 78 -12.02 -9.84 -0.63
CA GLY A 78 -10.63 -9.92 -0.22
C GLY A 78 -9.81 -10.93 -1.03
N LEU A 79 -10.45 -11.95 -1.61
CA LEU A 79 -9.77 -13.05 -2.27
C LEU A 79 -8.87 -12.60 -3.43
N ALA A 80 -9.36 -11.68 -4.28
CA ALA A 80 -8.59 -11.12 -5.38
C ALA A 80 -7.40 -10.26 -4.89
N MET A 81 -7.57 -9.55 -3.76
CA MET A 81 -6.49 -8.77 -3.12
C MET A 81 -5.42 -9.69 -2.53
N PHE A 82 -5.81 -10.79 -1.90
CA PHE A 82 -4.91 -11.81 -1.37
C PHE A 82 -4.17 -12.58 -2.47
N GLU A 83 -4.85 -12.97 -3.55
CA GLU A 83 -4.22 -13.57 -4.73
C GLU A 83 -3.15 -12.63 -5.30
N ARG A 84 -3.49 -11.34 -5.44
CA ARG A 84 -2.55 -10.32 -5.92
C ARG A 84 -1.36 -10.12 -5.00
N GLU A 85 -1.58 -10.04 -3.69
CA GLU A 85 -0.51 -9.92 -2.70
C GLU A 85 0.41 -11.16 -2.73
N GLY A 86 -0.17 -12.36 -2.87
CA GLY A 86 0.56 -13.60 -3.07
C GLY A 86 1.44 -13.57 -4.32
N GLU A 87 0.89 -13.17 -5.48
CA GLU A 87 1.65 -13.02 -6.74
C GLU A 87 2.78 -11.98 -6.59
N ALA A 88 2.53 -10.89 -5.86
CA ALA A 88 3.54 -9.90 -5.58
C ALA A 88 4.72 -10.49 -4.79
N TYR A 89 4.44 -11.22 -3.70
CA TYR A 89 5.49 -11.79 -2.84
C TYR A 89 6.18 -13.02 -3.42
N VAL A 90 5.47 -13.88 -4.15
CA VAL A 90 6.01 -15.15 -4.66
C VAL A 90 6.70 -14.97 -6.00
N ARG A 91 6.28 -13.99 -6.80
CA ARG A 91 6.76 -13.84 -8.17
C ARG A 91 7.38 -12.49 -8.45
N ILE A 92 6.64 -11.39 -8.25
CA ILE A 92 7.06 -10.08 -8.74
C ILE A 92 8.25 -9.53 -7.95
N VAL A 93 8.17 -9.50 -6.63
CA VAL A 93 9.24 -9.01 -5.76
C VAL A 93 10.49 -9.88 -5.88
N PRO A 94 10.42 -11.23 -5.80
CA PRO A 94 11.58 -12.09 -6.02
C PRO A 94 12.25 -11.89 -7.38
N LEU A 95 11.47 -11.69 -8.45
CA LEU A 95 11.98 -11.42 -9.79
C LEU A 95 12.85 -10.14 -9.82
N LEU A 96 12.36 -9.04 -9.27
CA LEU A 96 13.11 -7.78 -9.20
C LEU A 96 14.36 -7.90 -8.32
N MET A 97 14.26 -8.64 -7.21
CA MET A 97 15.39 -8.87 -6.31
C MET A 97 16.46 -9.77 -6.94
N GLU A 98 16.08 -10.78 -7.74
CA GLU A 98 17.04 -11.59 -8.49
C GLU A 98 17.75 -10.75 -9.55
N PHE A 99 17.00 -9.98 -10.34
CA PHE A 99 17.60 -9.05 -11.30
C PHE A 99 18.62 -8.12 -10.63
N GLN A 100 18.32 -7.61 -9.43
CA GLN A 100 19.26 -6.80 -8.66
C GLN A 100 20.52 -7.58 -8.24
N ARG A 101 20.38 -8.84 -7.80
CA ARG A 101 21.50 -9.71 -7.41
C ARG A 101 22.44 -9.98 -8.58
N GLU A 102 21.89 -10.18 -9.77
CA GLU A 102 22.66 -10.38 -11.01
C GLU A 102 23.56 -9.18 -11.37
N LYS A 103 23.27 -7.99 -10.82
CA LYS A 103 24.12 -6.81 -11.02
C LYS A 103 25.36 -6.77 -10.15
N HIS A 104 25.49 -7.69 -9.19
CA HIS A 104 26.64 -7.80 -8.30
C HIS A 104 27.04 -6.45 -7.66
N LEU A 105 26.03 -5.71 -7.19
CA LEU A 105 26.25 -4.47 -6.45
C LEU A 105 27.09 -4.76 -5.19
N GLU A 106 28.00 -3.86 -4.86
CA GLU A 106 28.84 -4.01 -3.66
C GLU A 106 27.96 -4.00 -2.40
N PRO A 107 28.31 -4.75 -1.33
CA PRO A 107 27.46 -4.88 -0.14
C PRO A 107 27.11 -3.57 0.57
N ASP A 108 27.96 -2.55 0.44
CA ASP A 108 27.78 -1.22 1.04
C ASP A 108 26.96 -0.27 0.16
N GLN A 109 26.66 -0.66 -1.08
CA GLN A 109 25.84 0.16 -1.97
C GLN A 109 24.36 0.07 -1.58
N PRO A 110 23.66 1.22 -1.55
CA PRO A 110 22.21 1.24 -1.45
C PRO A 110 21.56 0.32 -2.49
N HIS A 111 20.73 -0.60 -2.01
CA HIS A 111 19.95 -1.51 -2.82
C HIS A 111 18.51 -1.56 -2.31
N PHE A 112 17.62 -2.18 -3.07
CA PHE A 112 16.25 -2.42 -2.62
C PHE A 112 16.17 -3.79 -1.95
N ASP A 113 16.00 -3.77 -0.65
CA ASP A 113 15.70 -4.92 0.21
C ASP A 113 14.51 -4.62 1.13
N ASN A 114 13.72 -3.58 0.80
CA ASN A 114 12.76 -2.95 1.69
C ASN A 114 11.42 -3.71 1.76
N VAL A 115 11.44 -5.03 1.75
CA VAL A 115 10.29 -5.94 1.86
C VAL A 115 10.50 -6.95 2.99
N PRO A 116 9.44 -7.42 3.68
CA PRO A 116 9.55 -8.53 4.60
C PRO A 116 9.88 -9.82 3.84
N ARG A 117 10.53 -10.77 4.51
CA ARG A 117 10.65 -12.11 3.93
C ARG A 117 9.27 -12.78 3.90
N CYS A 118 8.80 -13.14 2.71
CA CYS A 118 7.68 -14.05 2.56
C CYS A 118 8.23 -15.48 2.50
N TYR A 119 7.75 -16.34 3.40
CA TYR A 119 8.13 -17.75 3.42
C TYR A 119 7.19 -18.60 2.56
N TYR A 120 5.91 -18.25 2.53
CA TYR A 120 4.91 -19.02 1.80
C TYR A 120 3.72 -18.13 1.46
N ALA A 121 3.15 -18.25 0.28
CA ALA A 121 1.86 -17.66 -0.04
C ALA A 121 1.09 -18.57 -0.97
N LYS A 122 -0.18 -18.82 -0.66
CA LYS A 122 -1.07 -19.60 -1.53
C LYS A 122 -2.50 -19.12 -1.38
N THR A 123 -3.16 -18.96 -2.52
CA THR A 123 -4.58 -18.62 -2.61
C THR A 123 -5.29 -19.65 -3.49
N SER A 124 -6.43 -20.12 -3.03
CA SER A 124 -7.36 -20.98 -3.76
C SER A 124 -8.68 -20.24 -3.92
N MET A 125 -8.96 -19.82 -5.16
CA MET A 125 -10.21 -19.14 -5.50
C MET A 125 -11.43 -20.05 -5.28
N GLU A 126 -11.30 -21.34 -5.61
CA GLU A 126 -12.36 -22.33 -5.51
C GLU A 126 -12.67 -22.69 -4.04
N ALA A 127 -11.64 -22.95 -3.24
CA ALA A 127 -11.83 -23.30 -1.83
C ALA A 127 -12.10 -22.07 -0.95
N MET A 128 -11.95 -20.85 -1.50
CA MET A 128 -11.99 -19.61 -0.73
C MET A 128 -10.98 -19.65 0.42
N GLU A 129 -9.76 -20.09 0.15
CA GLU A 129 -8.71 -20.24 1.16
C GLU A 129 -7.51 -19.42 0.73
N SER A 130 -6.93 -18.64 1.64
CA SER A 130 -5.67 -17.95 1.39
C SER A 130 -4.86 -17.82 2.66
N VAL A 131 -3.56 -18.05 2.54
CA VAL A 131 -2.58 -17.84 3.61
C VAL A 131 -1.32 -17.23 3.02
N ILE A 132 -0.82 -16.19 3.69
CA ILE A 132 0.51 -15.63 3.45
C ILE A 132 1.29 -15.72 4.76
N ILE A 133 2.40 -16.44 4.75
CA ILE A 133 3.28 -16.65 5.90
C ILE A 133 4.55 -15.83 5.67
N MET A 134 4.82 -14.88 6.56
CA MET A 134 5.90 -13.92 6.42
C MET A 134 6.64 -13.65 7.74
N GLU A 135 7.77 -12.96 7.66
CA GLU A 135 8.54 -12.50 8.82
C GLU A 135 7.73 -11.54 9.70
N ASP A 136 7.78 -11.73 11.02
CA ASP A 136 7.31 -10.71 11.97
C ASP A 136 8.39 -9.64 12.17
N LEU A 137 8.27 -8.53 11.44
CA LEU A 137 9.23 -7.41 11.49
C LEU A 137 9.38 -6.77 12.87
N ARG A 138 8.42 -6.95 13.80
CA ARG A 138 8.53 -6.45 15.18
C ARG A 138 9.64 -7.14 15.94
N ALA A 139 9.94 -8.40 15.62
CA ALA A 139 11.08 -9.13 16.18
C ALA A 139 12.43 -8.49 15.76
N SER A 140 12.44 -7.80 14.62
CA SER A 140 13.59 -7.06 14.07
C SER A 140 13.57 -5.56 14.41
N ALA A 141 12.84 -5.18 15.47
CA ALA A 141 12.70 -3.82 16.00
C ALA A 141 12.08 -2.80 15.02
N TYR A 142 11.32 -3.27 14.02
CA TYR A 142 10.51 -2.39 13.20
C TYR A 142 9.20 -2.04 13.89
N GLN A 143 8.72 -0.82 13.66
CA GLN A 143 7.51 -0.28 14.27
C GLN A 143 6.64 0.38 13.19
N MET A 144 5.33 0.20 13.27
CA MET A 144 4.38 0.91 12.41
C MET A 144 4.32 2.39 12.82
N TRP A 145 4.07 3.25 11.84
CA TRP A 145 3.75 4.66 12.10
C TRP A 145 2.28 4.80 12.48
N ASP A 146 1.98 5.62 13.50
CA ASP A 146 0.60 5.94 13.85
C ASP A 146 -0.06 6.82 12.78
N LYS A 147 -0.99 6.25 12.00
CA LYS A 147 -1.72 6.95 10.93
C LYS A 147 -2.45 8.21 11.38
N ALA A 148 -2.80 8.33 12.67
CA ALA A 148 -3.47 9.51 13.16
C ALA A 148 -2.57 10.76 13.07
N ASN A 149 -1.25 10.57 12.98
CA ASN A 149 -0.26 11.63 12.91
C ASN A 149 0.33 11.78 11.50
N PRO A 150 0.44 13.01 10.97
CA PRO A 150 1.19 13.25 9.75
C PRO A 150 2.65 12.79 9.90
N VAL A 151 3.19 12.14 8.87
CA VAL A 151 4.60 11.76 8.83
C VAL A 151 5.49 12.99 8.73
N ASN A 152 6.63 12.99 9.44
CA ASN A 152 7.60 14.08 9.36
C ASN A 152 8.50 13.97 8.12
N PHE A 153 9.34 14.99 7.90
CA PHE A 153 10.17 15.08 6.70
C PHE A 153 11.18 13.93 6.55
N GLU A 154 11.81 13.46 7.63
CA GLU A 154 12.80 12.38 7.52
C GLU A 154 12.15 11.03 7.17
N HIS A 155 10.95 10.75 7.69
CA HIS A 155 10.17 9.57 7.29
C HIS A 155 9.74 9.66 5.83
N ALA A 156 9.23 10.83 5.43
CA ALA A 156 8.83 11.07 4.05
C ALA A 156 10.01 10.93 3.08
N LYS A 157 11.18 11.49 3.43
CA LYS A 157 12.42 11.37 2.67
C LYS A 157 12.87 9.93 2.52
N LEU A 158 12.84 9.14 3.61
CA LEU A 158 13.22 7.73 3.57
C LEU A 158 12.29 6.94 2.65
N LEU A 159 10.97 7.12 2.77
CA LEU A 159 10.02 6.41 1.91
C LEU A 159 10.16 6.81 0.43
N VAL A 160 10.20 8.10 0.09
CA VAL A 160 10.30 8.50 -1.32
C VAL A 160 11.63 8.07 -1.94
N SER A 161 12.71 7.98 -1.15
CA SER A 161 13.98 7.41 -1.63
C SER A 161 13.85 5.90 -1.87
N THR A 162 13.17 5.17 -0.98
CA THR A 162 12.88 3.75 -1.16
C THR A 162 12.02 3.47 -2.40
N LEU A 163 10.98 4.27 -2.65
CA LEU A 163 10.20 4.19 -3.88
C LEU A 163 11.06 4.48 -5.12
N GLY A 164 12.02 5.41 -5.01
CA GLY A 164 13.00 5.66 -6.07
C GLY A 164 13.79 4.39 -6.45
N ARG A 165 14.28 3.63 -5.46
CA ARG A 165 14.98 2.36 -5.69
C ARG A 165 14.07 1.27 -6.29
N LEU A 166 12.85 1.14 -5.77
CA LEU A 166 11.85 0.20 -6.31
C LEU A 166 11.56 0.47 -7.80
N HIS A 167 11.28 1.73 -8.15
CA HIS A 167 10.96 2.10 -9.53
C HIS A 167 12.17 1.99 -10.45
N ALA A 168 13.39 2.25 -9.96
CA ALA A 168 14.61 2.04 -10.72
C ALA A 168 14.81 0.57 -11.14
N LEU A 169 14.46 -0.40 -10.27
CA LEU A 169 14.48 -1.82 -10.64
C LEU A 169 13.55 -2.12 -11.81
N SER A 170 12.35 -1.55 -11.81
CA SER A 170 11.42 -1.70 -12.94
C SER A 170 11.99 -1.13 -14.23
N PHE A 171 12.51 0.09 -14.20
CA PHE A 171 13.08 0.72 -15.39
C PHE A 171 14.24 -0.08 -15.96
N ALA A 172 15.18 -0.50 -15.10
CA ALA A 172 16.34 -1.28 -15.50
C ALA A 172 15.93 -2.64 -16.07
N MET A 173 15.07 -3.39 -15.38
CA MET A 173 14.66 -4.72 -15.81
C MET A 173 13.80 -4.69 -17.08
N LYS A 174 12.88 -3.72 -17.21
CA LYS A 174 12.07 -3.53 -18.41
C LYS A 174 12.92 -3.27 -19.65
N ASP A 175 14.02 -2.55 -19.50
CA ASP A 175 14.96 -2.25 -20.59
C ASP A 175 15.87 -3.44 -20.94
N GLN A 176 16.40 -4.13 -19.91
CA GLN A 176 17.46 -5.11 -20.07
C GLN A 176 16.96 -6.57 -20.17
N GLN A 177 15.81 -6.87 -19.58
CA GLN A 177 15.19 -8.21 -19.55
C GLN A 177 13.67 -8.12 -19.82
N PRO A 178 13.24 -7.53 -20.96
CA PRO A 178 11.82 -7.25 -21.23
C PRO A 178 10.93 -8.49 -21.23
N GLU A 179 11.45 -9.64 -21.69
CA GLU A 179 10.70 -10.91 -21.71
C GLU A 179 10.38 -11.41 -20.30
N GLN A 180 11.33 -11.31 -19.37
CA GLN A 180 11.11 -11.68 -17.98
C GLN A 180 10.21 -10.64 -17.28
N PHE A 181 10.41 -9.35 -17.59
CA PHE A 181 9.60 -8.26 -17.04
C PHE A 181 8.14 -8.32 -17.49
N ALA A 182 7.81 -9.02 -18.57
CA ALA A 182 6.46 -9.07 -19.15
C ALA A 182 5.38 -9.55 -18.17
N VAL A 183 5.73 -10.30 -17.12
CA VAL A 183 4.78 -10.64 -16.05
C VAL A 183 4.28 -9.40 -15.30
N CYS A 184 5.12 -8.39 -15.09
CA CYS A 184 4.74 -7.17 -14.39
C CYS A 184 3.62 -6.44 -15.13
N HIS A 185 3.59 -6.48 -16.47
CA HIS A 185 2.50 -5.88 -17.26
C HIS A 185 1.13 -6.48 -16.97
N LYS A 186 1.06 -7.69 -16.40
CA LYS A 186 -0.20 -8.35 -16.02
C LYS A 186 -0.74 -7.85 -14.68
N MET A 187 0.05 -7.12 -13.90
CA MET A 187 -0.37 -6.49 -12.65
C MET A 187 -1.22 -5.24 -12.93
N VAL A 188 -2.34 -5.39 -13.65
CA VAL A 188 -3.25 -4.29 -14.02
C VAL A 188 -4.12 -3.88 -12.84
N ASP A 189 -4.28 -2.59 -12.58
CA ASP A 189 -5.05 -2.08 -11.43
C ASP A 189 -6.51 -2.61 -11.42
N THR A 190 -6.96 -3.06 -10.25
CA THR A 190 -8.28 -3.68 -10.04
C THR A 190 -9.43 -2.73 -10.33
N MET A 191 -9.23 -1.41 -10.21
CA MET A 191 -10.23 -0.40 -10.57
C MET A 191 -10.58 -0.42 -12.05
N THR A 192 -9.71 -0.96 -12.91
CA THR A 192 -9.97 -1.11 -14.34
C THR A 192 -10.74 -2.40 -14.69
N MET A 193 -10.92 -3.30 -13.72
CA MET A 193 -11.48 -4.64 -13.91
C MET A 193 -12.90 -4.78 -13.33
N VAL A 194 -13.51 -3.69 -12.90
CA VAL A 194 -14.86 -3.70 -12.30
C VAL A 194 -15.95 -3.84 -13.36
N THR A 195 -17.08 -4.40 -12.95
CA THR A 195 -18.31 -4.46 -13.75
C THR A 195 -18.95 -3.08 -13.91
N GLU A 196 -19.88 -2.95 -14.86
CA GLU A 196 -20.61 -1.69 -15.06
C GLU A 196 -21.45 -1.28 -13.83
N ALA A 197 -22.02 -2.26 -13.12
CA ALA A 197 -22.80 -2.01 -11.91
C ALA A 197 -21.92 -1.46 -10.79
N GLU A 198 -20.77 -2.09 -10.55
CA GLU A 198 -19.78 -1.62 -9.58
C GLU A 198 -19.27 -0.22 -9.96
N ALA A 199 -18.95 0.03 -11.24
CA ALA A 199 -18.51 1.35 -11.70
C ALA A 199 -19.54 2.46 -11.41
N LYS A 200 -20.84 2.18 -11.55
CA LYS A 200 -21.92 3.12 -11.20
C LYS A 200 -21.96 3.37 -9.70
N SER A 201 -21.82 2.32 -8.89
CA SER A 201 -21.75 2.40 -7.43
C SER A 201 -20.55 3.23 -6.96
N PHE A 202 -19.36 2.93 -7.48
CA PHE A 202 -18.14 3.71 -7.22
C PHE A 202 -18.30 5.17 -7.65
N SER A 203 -18.93 5.45 -8.78
CA SER A 203 -19.19 6.82 -9.23
C SER A 203 -20.06 7.60 -8.24
N LYS A 204 -21.15 6.98 -7.75
CA LYS A 204 -22.04 7.60 -6.74
C LYS A 204 -21.30 7.86 -5.42
N MET A 205 -20.53 6.88 -4.94
CA MET A 205 -19.72 7.01 -3.73
C MET A 205 -18.69 8.14 -3.88
N MET A 206 -17.95 8.18 -4.98
CA MET A 206 -16.94 9.21 -5.24
C MET A 206 -17.56 10.61 -5.34
N ALA A 207 -18.76 10.74 -5.93
CA ALA A 207 -19.48 12.01 -5.96
C ALA A 207 -19.87 12.48 -4.53
N THR A 208 -20.31 11.57 -3.67
CA THR A 208 -20.58 11.87 -2.24
C THR A 208 -19.31 12.30 -1.52
N MET A 209 -18.19 11.61 -1.71
CA MET A 209 -16.91 12.00 -1.10
C MET A 209 -16.39 13.33 -1.61
N CYS A 210 -16.59 13.62 -2.90
CA CYS A 210 -16.26 14.92 -3.49
C CYS A 210 -17.08 16.04 -2.85
N ARG A 211 -18.39 15.86 -2.66
CA ARG A 211 -19.24 16.83 -1.93
C ARG A 211 -18.73 17.07 -0.51
N ARG A 212 -18.46 16.00 0.26
CA ARG A 212 -17.90 16.11 1.62
C ARG A 212 -16.57 16.88 1.63
N ALA A 213 -15.72 16.68 0.62
CA ALA A 213 -14.47 17.42 0.50
C ALA A 213 -14.70 18.91 0.21
N VAL A 214 -15.64 19.24 -0.68
CA VAL A 214 -16.05 20.64 -0.95
C VAL A 214 -16.58 21.32 0.32
N ASP A 215 -17.32 20.60 1.17
CA ASP A 215 -17.86 21.12 2.43
C ASP A 215 -16.79 21.36 3.51
N THR A 216 -15.55 20.91 3.28
CA THR A 216 -14.42 21.27 4.16
C THR A 216 -13.86 22.67 3.91
N LEU A 217 -14.25 23.28 2.78
CA LEU A 217 -13.85 24.64 2.41
C LEU A 217 -14.86 25.66 2.94
N GLU A 218 -14.37 26.87 3.19
CA GLU A 218 -15.23 27.98 3.59
C GLU A 218 -16.26 28.30 2.50
N PRO A 219 -17.52 28.64 2.85
CA PRO A 219 -18.56 28.86 1.85
C PRO A 219 -18.22 29.93 0.80
N HIS A 220 -17.42 30.93 1.19
CA HIS A 220 -17.01 32.05 0.36
C HIS A 220 -15.79 31.76 -0.53
N ASP A 221 -15.11 30.60 -0.38
CA ASP A 221 -14.00 30.19 -1.24
C ASP A 221 -14.53 29.56 -2.54
N THR A 222 -15.24 30.36 -3.34
CA THR A 222 -15.92 29.90 -4.56
C THR A 222 -14.93 29.28 -5.56
N PHE A 223 -13.73 29.86 -5.70
CA PHE A 223 -12.70 29.37 -6.62
C PHE A 223 -12.30 27.92 -6.34
N ARG A 224 -11.97 27.57 -5.09
CA ARG A 224 -11.56 26.19 -4.77
C ARG A 224 -12.73 25.22 -4.81
N ARG A 225 -13.92 25.66 -4.39
CA ARG A 225 -15.15 24.85 -4.44
C ARG A 225 -15.52 24.50 -5.88
N GLU A 226 -15.45 25.45 -6.81
CA GLU A 226 -15.67 25.21 -8.25
C GLU A 226 -14.64 24.25 -8.83
N LYS A 227 -13.36 24.42 -8.48
CA LYS A 227 -12.27 23.55 -8.94
C LYS A 227 -12.46 22.08 -8.56
N VAL A 228 -12.82 21.80 -7.31
CA VAL A 228 -13.09 20.43 -6.84
C VAL A 228 -14.44 19.94 -7.39
N GLY A 229 -15.46 20.80 -7.39
CA GLY A 229 -16.80 20.49 -7.89
C GLY A 229 -16.81 20.05 -9.35
N ALA A 230 -15.89 20.55 -10.18
CA ALA A 230 -15.73 20.14 -11.58
C ALA A 230 -15.42 18.65 -11.77
N TYR A 231 -14.92 17.96 -10.73
CA TYR A 231 -14.63 16.53 -10.76
C TYR A 231 -15.77 15.66 -10.23
N MET A 232 -16.77 16.24 -9.56
CA MET A 232 -17.80 15.50 -8.81
C MET A 232 -18.49 14.40 -9.60
N ASP A 233 -18.82 14.65 -10.87
CA ASP A 233 -19.52 13.70 -11.74
C ASP A 233 -18.59 12.77 -12.53
N CYS A 234 -17.27 13.00 -12.47
CA CYS A 234 -16.27 12.24 -13.23
C CYS A 234 -15.11 11.68 -12.39
N CYS A 235 -15.17 11.79 -11.05
CA CYS A 235 -14.11 11.36 -10.13
C CYS A 235 -13.66 9.92 -10.39
N TRP A 236 -14.61 8.99 -10.55
CA TRP A 236 -14.32 7.58 -10.81
C TRP A 236 -13.60 7.39 -12.15
N GLN A 237 -14.08 8.03 -13.20
CA GLN A 237 -13.49 7.94 -14.54
C GLN A 237 -12.09 8.55 -14.57
N GLU A 238 -11.86 9.65 -13.86
CA GLU A 238 -10.54 10.26 -13.72
C GLU A 238 -9.57 9.38 -12.91
N LEU A 239 -10.06 8.69 -11.87
CA LEU A 239 -9.29 7.71 -11.12
C LEU A 239 -8.85 6.54 -12.01
N VAL A 240 -9.79 5.94 -12.75
CA VAL A 240 -9.52 4.84 -13.70
C VAL A 240 -8.52 5.27 -14.78
N LYS A 241 -8.65 6.49 -15.32
CA LYS A 241 -7.68 7.05 -16.28
C LYS A 241 -6.28 7.22 -15.68
N CYS A 242 -6.16 7.52 -14.39
CA CYS A 242 -4.86 7.71 -13.75
C CYS A 242 -4.10 6.39 -13.59
N VAL A 243 -4.81 5.29 -13.33
CA VAL A 243 -4.20 3.97 -13.08
C VAL A 243 -3.96 3.16 -14.35
N ASP A 244 -4.43 3.61 -15.53
CA ASP A 244 -4.15 2.95 -16.80
C ASP A 244 -2.67 3.05 -17.18
N ALA A 245 -1.98 1.92 -17.15
CA ALA A 245 -0.57 1.81 -17.53
C ALA A 245 -0.27 2.37 -18.92
N LYS A 246 -1.20 2.20 -19.89
CA LYS A 246 -1.02 2.69 -21.27
C LYS A 246 -0.87 4.21 -21.32
N ALA A 247 -1.53 4.91 -20.41
CA ALA A 247 -1.42 6.35 -20.30
C ALA A 247 -0.04 6.77 -19.76
N ALA A 248 0.62 5.91 -18.98
CA ALA A 248 1.90 6.19 -18.34
C ALA A 248 3.11 5.79 -19.21
N GLU A 249 2.94 4.88 -20.17
CA GLU A 249 4.00 4.47 -21.10
C GLU A 249 4.63 5.68 -21.84
N PRO A 250 5.96 5.68 -22.08
CA PRO A 250 6.92 4.59 -21.83
C PRO A 250 7.37 4.43 -20.36
N TYR A 251 6.83 5.25 -19.45
CA TYR A 251 7.36 5.45 -18.10
C TYR A 251 6.66 4.62 -17.00
N ALA A 252 5.83 3.66 -17.38
CA ALA A 252 5.17 2.79 -16.41
C ALA A 252 6.16 1.82 -15.74
N VAL A 253 5.93 1.54 -14.46
CA VAL A 253 6.74 0.69 -13.57
C VAL A 253 5.83 -0.16 -12.69
N ILE A 254 6.36 -1.23 -12.08
CA ILE A 254 5.64 -1.87 -10.96
C ILE A 254 5.79 -1.00 -9.71
N GLY A 255 4.66 -0.53 -9.19
CA GLY A 255 4.56 0.21 -7.95
C GLY A 255 4.00 -0.67 -6.83
N HIS A 256 4.17 -0.23 -5.60
CA HIS A 256 3.57 -0.85 -4.43
C HIS A 256 2.05 -0.64 -4.43
N GLY A 257 1.58 0.52 -4.90
CA GLY A 257 0.17 0.78 -5.16
C GLY A 257 -0.65 1.24 -3.94
N ASP A 258 -0.28 0.81 -2.73
CA ASP A 258 -0.92 1.23 -1.47
C ASP A 258 0.06 1.92 -0.49
N CYS A 259 0.67 3.03 -0.91
CA CYS A 259 1.78 3.68 -0.19
C CYS A 259 1.33 4.63 0.94
N TRP A 260 0.43 4.21 1.83
CA TRP A 260 0.15 4.95 3.07
C TRP A 260 0.98 4.47 4.27
N SER A 261 1.02 5.29 5.32
CA SER A 261 1.87 5.06 6.51
C SER A 261 1.61 3.75 7.24
N ASN A 262 0.41 3.18 7.13
CA ASN A 262 0.07 1.88 7.74
C ASN A 262 0.78 0.71 7.07
N ASN A 263 1.21 0.87 5.83
CA ASN A 263 1.92 -0.15 5.07
C ASN A 263 3.45 0.03 5.15
N MET A 264 3.91 0.86 6.09
CA MET A 264 5.31 1.23 6.27
C MET A 264 5.73 0.91 7.69
N MET A 265 6.73 0.04 7.84
CA MET A 265 7.36 -0.22 9.13
C MET A 265 8.76 0.37 9.15
N PHE A 266 9.09 1.12 10.21
CA PHE A 266 10.35 1.83 10.36
C PHE A 266 11.21 1.24 11.48
N ARG A 267 12.52 1.26 11.27
CA ARG A 267 13.51 1.08 12.34
C ARG A 267 14.20 2.41 12.61
N TYR A 268 14.56 2.65 13.86
CA TYR A 268 15.10 3.94 14.31
C TYR A 268 16.55 3.82 14.75
N ALA A 269 17.26 4.95 14.76
CA ALA A 269 18.54 5.09 15.45
C ALA A 269 18.35 5.01 16.98
N GLU A 270 19.45 5.03 17.73
CA GLU A 270 19.44 4.98 19.20
C GLU A 270 18.64 6.13 19.84
N ASP A 271 18.44 7.25 19.13
CA ASP A 271 17.63 8.38 19.58
C ASP A 271 16.11 8.09 19.60
N GLY A 272 15.69 6.95 19.04
CA GLY A 272 14.29 6.53 18.93
C GLY A 272 13.41 7.41 18.03
N LYS A 273 14.01 8.30 17.23
CA LYS A 273 13.28 9.32 16.44
C LYS A 273 13.71 9.35 14.98
N THR A 274 14.98 9.11 14.69
CA THR A 274 15.53 9.19 13.34
C THR A 274 15.30 7.86 12.62
N PRO A 275 14.46 7.81 11.56
CA PRO A 275 14.21 6.58 10.83
C PRO A 275 15.44 6.21 10.00
N THR A 276 15.94 4.98 10.19
CA THR A 276 17.14 4.48 9.49
C THR A 276 16.80 3.46 8.42
N HIS A 277 15.76 2.65 8.63
CA HIS A 277 15.33 1.61 7.69
C HIS A 277 13.81 1.61 7.57
N ILE A 278 13.33 1.14 6.42
CA ILE A 278 11.91 1.01 6.13
C ILE A 278 11.65 -0.34 5.47
N LYS A 279 10.51 -0.95 5.79
CA LYS A 279 9.95 -2.11 5.11
C LYS A 279 8.54 -1.77 4.62
N LEU A 280 8.28 -2.05 3.35
CA LEU A 280 6.98 -1.91 2.71
C LEU A 280 6.24 -3.25 2.86
N ILE A 281 5.07 -3.21 3.49
CA ILE A 281 4.21 -4.38 3.70
C ILE A 281 2.89 -4.18 2.95
N ASP A 282 2.11 -5.25 2.79
CA ASP A 282 0.79 -5.22 2.17
C ASP A 282 0.79 -4.77 0.69
N TRP A 283 1.23 -5.67 -0.18
CA TRP A 283 1.35 -5.46 -1.63
C TRP A 283 0.04 -5.74 -2.38
N GLN A 284 -1.10 -5.73 -1.71
CA GLN A 284 -2.41 -6.11 -2.26
C GLN A 284 -2.92 -5.20 -3.38
N LEU A 285 -2.42 -3.97 -3.49
CA LEU A 285 -2.73 -3.03 -4.59
C LEU A 285 -1.56 -2.86 -5.57
N SER A 286 -0.55 -3.74 -5.51
CA SER A 286 0.61 -3.70 -6.40
C SER A 286 0.16 -3.69 -7.86
N ARG A 287 0.73 -2.78 -8.64
CA ARG A 287 0.26 -2.52 -10.01
C ARG A 287 1.35 -1.98 -10.91
N TYR A 288 1.23 -2.29 -12.18
CA TYR A 288 2.04 -1.69 -13.23
C TYR A 288 1.37 -0.41 -13.72
N ALA A 289 1.91 0.75 -13.36
CA ALA A 289 1.31 2.06 -13.62
C ALA A 289 2.38 3.17 -13.58
N SER A 290 1.96 4.44 -13.59
CA SER A 290 2.88 5.56 -13.47
C SER A 290 3.59 5.56 -12.10
N PRO A 291 4.93 5.78 -12.04
CA PRO A 291 5.66 5.86 -10.77
C PRO A 291 5.17 7.00 -9.88
N VAL A 292 4.53 8.03 -10.44
CA VAL A 292 4.10 9.18 -9.64
C VAL A 292 2.88 8.86 -8.78
N LEU A 293 2.13 7.79 -9.08
CA LEU A 293 0.94 7.41 -8.31
C LEU A 293 1.32 7.10 -6.87
N ASP A 294 2.35 6.28 -6.64
CA ASP A 294 2.84 5.94 -5.30
C ASP A 294 3.31 7.19 -4.54
N LEU A 295 3.96 8.13 -5.25
CA LEU A 295 4.44 9.38 -4.67
C LEU A 295 3.29 10.28 -4.22
N VAL A 296 2.35 10.59 -5.13
CA VAL A 296 1.27 11.53 -4.80
C VAL A 296 0.25 10.91 -3.86
N TYR A 297 0.04 9.60 -3.91
CA TYR A 297 -0.72 8.86 -2.91
C TYR A 297 -0.10 9.08 -1.53
N PHE A 298 1.18 8.74 -1.35
CA PHE A 298 1.84 8.89 -0.06
C PHE A 298 1.83 10.35 0.42
N ILE A 299 2.30 11.27 -0.43
CA ILE A 299 2.54 12.65 -0.03
C ILE A 299 1.22 13.31 0.37
N PHE A 300 0.14 13.17 -0.39
CA PHE A 300 -1.14 13.81 -0.03
C PHE A 300 -1.80 13.17 1.19
N ASN A 301 -1.66 11.85 1.36
CA ASN A 301 -2.41 11.11 2.37
C ASN A 301 -1.66 10.88 3.67
N CYS A 302 -0.34 11.08 3.73
CA CYS A 302 0.45 10.84 4.94
C CYS A 302 1.07 12.10 5.51
N THR A 303 1.34 13.14 4.71
CA THR A 303 1.94 14.39 5.20
C THR A 303 0.87 15.45 5.52
N ASP A 304 1.24 16.53 6.21
CA ASP A 304 0.39 17.71 6.38
C ASP A 304 0.69 18.79 5.32
N GLU A 305 -0.14 19.83 5.33
CA GLU A 305 -0.02 20.95 4.40
C GLU A 305 1.30 21.73 4.60
N GLU A 306 1.78 21.86 5.83
CA GLU A 306 3.02 22.60 6.14
C GLU A 306 4.24 21.92 5.51
N LEU A 307 4.35 20.59 5.69
CA LEU A 307 5.41 19.80 5.07
C LEU A 307 5.31 19.87 3.55
N ARG A 308 4.11 19.82 2.95
CA ARG A 308 3.99 19.96 1.49
C ARG A 308 4.35 21.37 1.01
N ALA A 309 4.01 22.41 1.77
CA ALA A 309 4.35 23.78 1.40
C ALA A 309 5.87 24.00 1.28
N HIS A 310 6.65 23.43 2.19
CA HIS A 310 8.10 23.68 2.29
C HIS A 310 8.97 22.52 1.80
N GLY A 311 8.41 21.32 1.69
CA GLY A 311 9.13 20.07 1.48
C GLY A 311 8.79 19.34 0.18
N TYR A 312 7.69 19.67 -0.50
CA TYR A 312 7.22 18.90 -1.67
C TYR A 312 8.28 18.74 -2.77
N GLN A 313 8.88 19.85 -3.21
CA GLN A 313 9.92 19.83 -4.25
C GLN A 313 11.20 19.12 -3.78
N ARG A 314 11.52 19.19 -2.49
CA ARG A 314 12.66 18.47 -1.90
C ARG A 314 12.41 16.97 -1.90
N LEU A 315 11.20 16.52 -1.53
CA LEU A 315 10.82 15.10 -1.58
C LEU A 315 10.88 14.55 -3.01
N LEU A 316 10.37 15.28 -4.00
CA LEU A 316 10.49 14.88 -5.41
C LEU A 316 11.95 14.79 -5.86
N SER A 317 12.81 15.68 -5.36
CA SER A 317 14.24 15.64 -5.64
C SER A 317 14.93 14.44 -4.99
N PHE A 318 14.60 14.11 -3.74
CA PHE A 318 15.12 12.90 -3.07
C PHE A 318 14.69 11.63 -3.80
N TYR A 319 13.42 11.53 -4.19
CA TYR A 319 12.92 10.44 -5.03
C TYR A 319 13.74 10.30 -6.32
N TYR A 320 13.84 11.39 -7.09
CA TYR A 320 14.48 11.34 -8.41
C TYR A 320 15.96 11.04 -8.30
N ASN A 321 16.66 11.60 -7.32
CA ASN A 321 18.07 11.33 -7.09
C ASN A 321 18.29 9.87 -6.71
N SER A 322 17.49 9.32 -5.80
CA SER A 322 17.59 7.91 -5.41
C SER A 322 17.26 6.97 -6.57
N LEU A 323 16.29 7.31 -7.41
CA LEU A 323 15.98 6.56 -8.62
C LEU A 323 17.14 6.61 -9.61
N SER A 324 17.64 7.80 -9.91
CA SER A 324 18.74 8.02 -10.86
C SER A 324 20.00 7.27 -10.44
N GLU A 325 20.37 7.35 -9.17
CA GLU A 325 21.56 6.69 -8.62
C GLU A 325 21.42 5.17 -8.70
N HIS A 326 20.27 4.64 -8.27
CA HIS A 326 20.05 3.19 -8.29
C HIS A 326 19.95 2.65 -9.72
N LEU A 327 19.25 3.36 -10.62
CA LEU A 327 19.15 2.99 -12.02
C LEU A 327 20.53 2.95 -12.70
N HIS A 328 21.39 3.94 -12.42
CA HIS A 328 22.75 3.96 -12.93
C HIS A 328 23.56 2.75 -12.45
N ARG A 329 23.47 2.39 -11.17
CA ARG A 329 24.12 1.18 -10.61
C ARG A 329 23.62 -0.11 -11.25
N LEU A 330 22.35 -0.16 -11.62
CA LEU A 330 21.76 -1.29 -12.33
C LEU A 330 22.13 -1.33 -13.82
N GLY A 331 22.99 -0.42 -14.30
CA GLY A 331 23.42 -0.33 -15.70
C GLY A 331 22.44 0.41 -16.62
N GLY A 332 21.52 1.19 -16.05
CA GLY A 332 20.59 2.04 -16.79
C GLY A 332 21.07 3.48 -16.96
N ASP A 333 20.28 4.25 -17.71
CA ASP A 333 20.47 5.68 -17.97
C ASP A 333 19.16 6.43 -17.72
N VAL A 334 19.15 7.26 -16.68
CA VAL A 334 17.97 8.03 -16.28
C VAL A 334 17.55 9.06 -17.33
N GLU A 335 18.48 9.65 -18.09
CA GLU A 335 18.14 10.66 -19.09
C GLU A 335 17.42 10.04 -20.28
N ARG A 336 17.72 8.77 -20.59
CA ARG A 336 17.00 7.99 -21.61
C ARG A 336 15.69 7.42 -21.07
N GLN A 337 15.71 6.83 -19.88
CA GLN A 337 14.61 6.01 -19.37
C GLN A 337 13.56 6.81 -18.60
N PHE A 338 13.95 7.85 -17.87
CA PHE A 338 13.04 8.69 -17.08
C PHE A 338 13.64 10.07 -16.79
N PRO A 339 13.79 10.95 -17.79
CA PRO A 339 14.39 12.27 -17.59
C PRO A 339 13.54 13.13 -16.65
N ARG A 340 14.12 14.18 -16.04
CA ARG A 340 13.38 15.07 -15.12
C ARG A 340 12.15 15.71 -15.76
N SER A 341 12.19 15.96 -17.08
CA SER A 341 11.04 16.43 -17.85
C SER A 341 9.89 15.41 -17.82
N ALA A 342 10.18 14.12 -17.98
CA ALA A 342 9.18 13.06 -17.89
C ALA A 342 8.53 12.99 -16.50
N LEU A 343 9.32 13.10 -15.42
CA LEU A 343 8.76 13.17 -14.06
C LEU A 343 7.76 14.33 -13.93
N ARG A 344 8.14 15.53 -14.38
CA ARG A 344 7.27 16.72 -14.33
C ARG A 344 5.99 16.52 -15.15
N ASP A 345 6.09 15.93 -16.33
CA ASP A 345 4.94 15.75 -17.23
C ASP A 345 4.00 14.64 -16.69
N GLN A 346 4.55 13.58 -16.10
CA GLN A 346 3.80 12.55 -15.38
C GLN A 346 3.10 13.15 -14.15
N LEU A 347 3.76 13.98 -13.35
CA LEU A 347 3.14 14.69 -12.22
C LEU A 347 1.98 15.59 -12.68
N LYS A 348 2.11 16.31 -13.78
CA LYS A 348 1.01 17.12 -14.34
C LYS A 348 -0.18 16.26 -14.79
N ARG A 349 0.11 15.11 -15.40
CA ARG A 349 -0.92 14.22 -15.94
C ARG A 349 -1.65 13.44 -14.85
N PHE A 350 -0.93 12.92 -13.87
CA PHE A 350 -1.41 11.96 -12.89
C PHE A 350 -1.49 12.52 -11.46
N GLY A 351 -0.99 13.72 -11.19
CA GLY A 351 -0.91 14.29 -9.84
C GLY A 351 -2.26 14.43 -9.15
N ARG A 352 -3.36 14.57 -9.90
CA ARG A 352 -4.73 14.58 -9.38
C ARG A 352 -5.09 13.31 -8.62
N TYR A 353 -4.43 12.19 -8.93
CA TYR A 353 -4.59 10.93 -8.21
C TYR A 353 -4.36 11.09 -6.71
N GLY A 354 -3.45 11.97 -6.28
CA GLY A 354 -3.23 12.26 -4.87
C GLY A 354 -4.50 12.75 -4.16
N LEU A 355 -5.18 13.74 -4.75
CA LEU A 355 -6.45 14.26 -4.23
C LEU A 355 -7.58 13.24 -4.37
N LEU A 356 -7.69 12.54 -5.50
CA LEU A 356 -8.72 11.53 -5.71
C LEU A 356 -8.62 10.40 -4.68
N MET A 357 -7.40 9.95 -4.35
CA MET A 357 -7.19 9.00 -3.27
C MET A 357 -7.48 9.62 -1.90
N SER A 358 -7.16 10.91 -1.68
CA SER A 358 -7.54 11.60 -0.43
C SER A 358 -9.04 11.56 -0.15
N LEU A 359 -9.89 11.63 -1.19
CA LEU A 359 -11.34 11.49 -1.03
C LEU A 359 -11.73 10.16 -0.37
N LEU A 360 -11.00 9.09 -0.69
CA LEU A 360 -11.24 7.74 -0.18
C LEU A 360 -10.57 7.50 1.18
N VAL A 361 -9.29 7.85 1.31
CA VAL A 361 -8.48 7.39 2.44
C VAL A 361 -8.43 8.36 3.63
N LEU A 362 -8.58 9.68 3.41
CA LEU A 362 -8.52 10.62 4.53
C LEU A 362 -9.63 10.42 5.59
N PRO A 363 -10.88 10.06 5.23
CA PRO A 363 -11.88 9.69 6.23
C PRO A 363 -11.40 8.54 7.15
N ILE A 364 -10.75 7.53 6.57
CA ILE A 364 -10.21 6.36 7.28
C ILE A 364 -9.01 6.74 8.16
N ILE A 365 -8.09 7.53 7.61
CA ILE A 365 -6.88 8.00 8.32
C ILE A 365 -7.25 8.88 9.51
N CYS A 366 -8.22 9.78 9.33
CA CYS A 366 -8.61 10.74 10.36
C CYS A 366 -9.48 10.14 11.47
N THR A 367 -10.01 8.93 11.28
CA THR A 367 -10.79 8.20 12.30
C THR A 367 -9.84 7.40 13.19
N PRO A 368 -9.74 7.72 14.50
CA PRO A 368 -8.98 6.93 15.47
C PRO A 368 -9.42 5.47 15.53
N ASN A 369 -8.51 4.56 15.88
CA ASN A 369 -8.81 3.12 15.92
C ASN A 369 -9.85 2.75 16.99
N ASP A 370 -9.88 3.48 18.10
CA ASP A 370 -10.85 3.34 19.19
C ASP A 370 -12.24 3.92 18.87
N GLU A 371 -12.37 4.62 17.74
CA GLU A 371 -13.63 5.17 17.22
C GLU A 371 -14.16 4.40 16.00
N LEU A 372 -13.45 3.35 15.56
CA LEU A 372 -13.96 2.46 14.50
C LEU A 372 -15.02 1.53 15.12
N PRO A 373 -16.22 1.38 14.53
CA PRO A 373 -17.13 0.31 14.93
C PRO A 373 -16.51 -1.05 14.62
N ASP A 374 -17.10 -2.14 15.13
CA ASP A 374 -16.68 -3.50 14.79
C ASP A 374 -16.53 -3.64 13.26
N THR A 375 -15.28 -3.60 12.82
CA THR A 375 -14.94 -3.24 11.44
C THR A 375 -15.29 -4.36 10.47
N ASP A 376 -15.44 -5.60 10.95
CA ASP A 376 -15.74 -6.75 10.08
C ASP A 376 -17.18 -6.71 9.57
N SER A 377 -18.15 -6.52 10.46
CA SER A 377 -19.57 -6.43 10.08
C SER A 377 -19.88 -5.13 9.35
N ALA A 378 -19.45 -3.98 9.87
CA ALA A 378 -19.79 -2.68 9.28
C ALA A 378 -19.19 -2.48 7.88
N MET A 379 -17.95 -2.96 7.66
CA MET A 379 -17.36 -2.98 6.32
C MET A 379 -18.05 -4.01 5.42
N GLY A 380 -18.42 -5.18 5.95
CA GLY A 380 -19.14 -6.21 5.21
C GLY A 380 -20.48 -5.72 4.66
N ASP A 381 -21.24 -4.99 5.46
CA ASP A 381 -22.53 -4.41 5.07
C ASP A 381 -22.36 -3.30 4.01
N MET A 382 -21.43 -2.37 4.22
CA MET A 382 -21.10 -1.33 3.23
C MET A 382 -20.65 -1.96 1.89
N MET A 383 -19.84 -3.01 1.95
CA MET A 383 -19.36 -3.75 0.79
C MET A 383 -20.49 -4.46 0.04
N LYS A 384 -21.45 -5.02 0.77
CA LYS A 384 -22.64 -5.66 0.20
C LYS A 384 -23.50 -4.63 -0.54
N GLU A 385 -23.78 -3.50 0.08
CA GLU A 385 -24.54 -2.41 -0.54
C GLU A 385 -23.86 -1.86 -1.81
N MET A 386 -22.52 -1.78 -1.81
CA MET A 386 -21.76 -1.37 -2.98
C MET A 386 -21.91 -2.38 -4.14
N THR A 387 -21.87 -3.68 -3.83
CA THR A 387 -22.00 -4.78 -4.81
C THR A 387 -23.41 -4.82 -5.40
N GLU A 388 -24.43 -4.63 -4.56
CA GLU A 388 -25.85 -4.64 -4.97
C GLU A 388 -26.29 -3.34 -5.65
N GLY A 389 -25.44 -2.30 -5.66
CA GLY A 389 -25.77 -0.98 -6.21
C GLY A 389 -26.83 -0.22 -5.41
N THR A 390 -27.12 -0.67 -4.19
CA THR A 390 -28.10 -0.08 -3.26
C THR A 390 -27.49 0.95 -2.34
N GLY A 391 -26.16 1.01 -2.23
CA GLY A 391 -25.45 1.90 -1.32
C GLY A 391 -25.76 3.39 -1.54
N GLU A 392 -26.02 4.10 -0.45
CA GLU A 392 -26.21 5.56 -0.45
C GLU A 392 -24.89 6.33 -0.44
N GLY A 393 -23.76 5.63 -0.30
CA GLY A 393 -22.43 6.23 -0.23
C GLY A 393 -22.12 6.84 1.14
N GLU A 394 -22.90 6.51 2.16
CA GLU A 394 -22.59 6.86 3.55
C GLU A 394 -21.39 6.04 4.02
N MET A 395 -20.38 6.72 4.57
CA MET A 395 -19.24 6.04 5.16
C MET A 395 -19.32 6.05 6.67
N VAL A 396 -18.89 4.92 7.22
CA VAL A 396 -18.78 4.66 8.64
C VAL A 396 -17.66 5.50 9.31
N TYR A 397 -16.76 6.08 8.51
CA TYR A 397 -15.59 6.83 8.98
C TYR A 397 -15.77 8.35 8.97
N GLY A 398 -15.17 9.01 9.97
CA GLY A 398 -15.16 10.46 10.12
C GLY A 398 -16.45 11.03 10.69
N THR A 399 -17.23 10.23 11.43
CA THR A 399 -18.55 10.59 11.99
C THR A 399 -18.45 11.26 13.36
N THR A 400 -17.36 11.06 14.10
CA THR A 400 -17.12 11.74 15.38
C THR A 400 -16.67 13.17 15.17
N GLU A 401 -16.90 14.05 16.15
CA GLU A 401 -16.50 15.46 16.08
C GLU A 401 -14.98 15.62 15.90
N LYS A 402 -14.17 14.81 16.61
CA LYS A 402 -12.71 14.82 16.51
C LYS A 402 -12.23 14.37 15.13
N ALA A 403 -12.78 13.28 14.60
CA ALA A 403 -12.42 12.77 13.29
C ALA A 403 -12.85 13.74 12.18
N ALA A 404 -14.03 14.36 12.31
CA ALA A 404 -14.53 15.38 11.38
C ALA A 404 -13.64 16.63 11.36
N ALA A 405 -13.17 17.11 12.52
CA ALA A 405 -12.26 18.25 12.59
C ALA A 405 -10.90 17.95 11.93
N ARG A 406 -10.32 16.78 12.20
CA ARG A 406 -9.08 16.32 11.56
C ARG A 406 -9.24 16.19 10.05
N TYR A 407 -10.35 15.57 9.62
CA TYR A 407 -10.69 15.42 8.21
C TYR A 407 -10.81 16.79 7.51
N ARG A 408 -11.55 17.74 8.10
CA ARG A 408 -11.70 19.10 7.55
C ARG A 408 -10.35 19.78 7.33
N LEU A 409 -9.47 19.73 8.32
CA LEU A 409 -8.14 20.33 8.23
C LEU A 409 -7.30 19.67 7.12
N ARG A 410 -7.23 18.34 7.12
CA ARG A 410 -6.41 17.55 6.19
C ARG A 410 -6.91 17.65 4.74
N MET A 411 -8.22 17.51 4.54
CA MET A 411 -8.84 17.55 3.22
C MET A 411 -8.76 18.94 2.59
N SER A 412 -9.08 20.00 3.34
CA SER A 412 -8.96 21.36 2.81
C SER A 412 -7.52 21.71 2.44
N GLY A 413 -6.53 21.23 3.20
CA GLY A 413 -5.11 21.35 2.85
C GLY A 413 -4.74 20.58 1.59
N ALA A 414 -5.21 19.34 1.44
CA ALA A 414 -5.02 18.55 0.21
C ALA A 414 -5.60 19.25 -1.03
N ILE A 415 -6.78 19.87 -0.92
CA ILE A 415 -7.38 20.66 -2.01
C ILE A 415 -6.51 21.88 -2.35
N ARG A 416 -6.08 22.65 -1.35
CA ARG A 416 -5.19 23.81 -1.55
C ARG A 416 -3.91 23.41 -2.28
N ASP A 417 -3.34 22.27 -1.90
CA ASP A 417 -2.10 21.76 -2.47
C ASP A 417 -2.27 21.23 -3.89
N ALA A 418 -3.36 20.51 -4.18
CA ALA A 418 -3.67 20.05 -5.53
C ALA A 418 -3.78 21.24 -6.50
N ILE A 419 -4.39 22.34 -6.07
CA ILE A 419 -4.47 23.59 -6.85
C ILE A 419 -3.10 24.27 -6.95
N ARG A 420 -2.38 24.41 -5.83
CA ARG A 420 -1.04 25.03 -5.80
C ARG A 420 -0.05 24.35 -6.74
N PHE A 421 -0.13 23.02 -6.85
CA PHE A 421 0.73 22.22 -7.72
C PHE A 421 0.20 22.07 -9.15
N GLY A 422 -0.99 22.61 -9.45
CA GLY A 422 -1.59 22.57 -10.80
C GLY A 422 -2.11 21.19 -11.21
N TYR A 423 -2.59 20.40 -10.24
CA TYR A 423 -3.15 19.07 -10.48
C TYR A 423 -4.65 19.09 -10.80
N ILE A 424 -5.35 20.15 -10.37
CA ILE A 424 -6.77 20.42 -10.65
C ILE A 424 -7.04 21.88 -11.04
#